data_AF-A0A2S6CK41-F1
#
_entry.id   AF-A0A2S6CK41-F1
#
_cell.length_a   1.000
_cell.length_b   1.000
_cell.length_c   1.000
_cell.angle_alpha   90.00
_cell.angle_beta   90.00
_cell.angle_gamma   90.00
#
_symmetry.space_group_name_H-M   'P 1'
#
loop_
_entity.id
_entity.type
_entity.pdbx_description
1 polymer ?
#
loop_
_entity_poly.entity_id
_entity_poly.type
_entity_poly.pdbx_seq_one_letter_code
_entity_poly.pdbx_strand_id
1 'polypeptide(L)'
;MSNLSKEVTTGEIEPSRIQGIPLNVLLLLFEQLTGDTRTLCAIGLACRDFRRLSLPFLLRDVNISSHNNGRVPEHDNIMVREAYADYDGDYRPENLVPRQHAFLHLLKDRPKLAHYVRRFTWTLVWGEIEELVAKTSGNKEAGALGQKITQSIEAETRNIFSRMMNMRDLDLASLHHVAVASIVRDNPPKLFPAVTELRLLGWMHRGLATAIITALDPKQLIRFRFDCLQEEGSMPGGSPMHFEVAEDHAGPAVTRRETTKVDEKLFQCQQAGGIFTFPGPMWYTIRLLRSRPLARLAHLKIKLPVCEMSLDVRNLHTMFEEAKELILMARRTLISLQIIVGELEEAYYPRPSSGCGTCSYRRSQPWYT
;
A
#
# COMPACT_ATOMS: atom_id res chain seq x y z
N MET A 1 0.26 -7.13 -33.41
CA MET A 1 0.81 -7.84 -32.22
C MET A 1 1.22 -6.81 -31.20
N SER A 2 0.63 -6.86 -30.00
CA SER A 2 1.03 -6.03 -28.87
C SER A 2 2.42 -6.38 -28.34
N ASN A 3 2.96 -5.53 -27.47
CA ASN A 3 4.23 -5.80 -26.78
C ASN A 3 4.15 -7.03 -25.88
N LEU A 4 2.99 -7.30 -25.26
CA LEU A 4 2.80 -8.46 -24.39
C LEU A 4 2.85 -9.78 -25.19
N SER A 5 2.19 -9.82 -26.35
CA SER A 5 2.24 -10.98 -27.25
C SER A 5 3.67 -11.27 -27.76
N LYS A 6 4.50 -10.23 -27.94
CA LYS A 6 5.92 -10.39 -28.33
C LYS A 6 6.79 -10.89 -27.17
N GLU A 7 6.57 -10.38 -25.96
CA GLU A 7 7.29 -10.82 -24.75
C GLU A 7 7.06 -12.32 -24.47
N VAL A 8 5.83 -12.81 -24.64
CA VAL A 8 5.48 -14.23 -24.41
C VAL A 8 6.18 -15.17 -25.40
N THR A 9 6.35 -14.76 -26.66
CA THR A 9 7.06 -15.57 -27.68
C THR A 9 8.56 -15.70 -27.46
N THR A 10 9.18 -14.78 -26.71
CA THR A 10 10.62 -14.81 -26.42
C THR A 10 10.97 -15.62 -25.16
N GLY A 11 9.95 -16.07 -24.40
CA GLY A 11 10.11 -16.46 -23.01
C GLY A 11 10.36 -17.94 -22.72
N GLU A 12 9.63 -18.88 -23.35
CA GLU A 12 9.68 -20.32 -22.95
C GLU A 12 8.75 -21.27 -23.75
N ILE A 13 8.26 -20.88 -24.94
CA ILE A 13 7.20 -21.65 -25.65
C ILE A 13 7.62 -21.95 -27.10
N GLU A 14 8.26 -23.09 -27.31
CA GLU A 14 8.31 -23.74 -28.64
C GLU A 14 7.34 -24.93 -28.63
N PRO A 15 6.09 -24.67 -29.03
CA PRO A 15 5.66 -25.12 -30.36
C PRO A 15 4.96 -24.00 -31.15
N SER A 16 5.18 -23.98 -32.48
CA SER A 16 4.56 -23.02 -33.40
C SER A 16 3.03 -23.12 -33.48
N ARG A 17 2.46 -24.23 -32.98
CA ARG A 17 1.03 -24.51 -32.90
C ARG A 17 0.68 -25.28 -31.64
N ILE A 18 -0.45 -24.95 -31.02
CA ILE A 18 -1.06 -25.74 -29.94
C ILE A 18 -2.44 -26.16 -30.43
N GLN A 19 -2.70 -27.48 -30.42
CA GLN A 19 -3.95 -28.06 -30.95
C GLN A 19 -4.26 -27.63 -32.40
N GLY A 20 -3.23 -27.46 -33.22
CA GLY A 20 -3.38 -27.03 -34.62
C GLY A 20 -3.59 -25.52 -34.82
N ILE A 21 -3.77 -24.75 -33.75
CA ILE A 21 -3.94 -23.29 -33.83
C ILE A 21 -2.57 -22.60 -33.76
N PRO A 22 -2.25 -21.68 -34.69
CA PRO A 22 -1.02 -20.89 -34.64
C PRO A 22 -0.90 -20.10 -33.33
N LEU A 23 0.31 -20.13 -32.73
CA LEU A 23 0.56 -19.49 -31.43
C LEU A 23 0.21 -18.00 -31.43
N ASN A 24 0.52 -17.28 -32.50
CA ASN A 24 0.16 -15.86 -32.64
C ASN A 24 -1.34 -15.59 -32.56
N VAL A 25 -2.18 -16.49 -33.11
CA VAL A 25 -3.64 -16.38 -33.04
C VAL A 25 -4.11 -16.64 -31.61
N LEU A 26 -3.56 -17.66 -30.95
CA LEU A 26 -3.87 -17.92 -29.54
C LEU A 26 -3.51 -16.72 -28.66
N LEU A 27 -2.32 -16.14 -28.81
CA LEU A 27 -1.90 -14.98 -28.04
C LEU A 27 -2.84 -13.78 -28.22
N LEU A 28 -3.31 -13.54 -29.45
CA LEU A 28 -4.32 -12.51 -29.70
C LEU A 28 -5.64 -12.81 -28.98
N LEU A 29 -6.09 -14.07 -28.96
CA LEU A 29 -7.29 -14.47 -28.22
C LEU A 29 -7.12 -14.26 -26.70
N PHE A 30 -6.00 -14.72 -26.13
CA PHE A 30 -5.71 -14.49 -24.71
C PHE A 30 -5.61 -12.99 -24.38
N GLU A 31 -5.06 -12.19 -25.29
CA GLU A 31 -4.99 -10.75 -25.12
C GLU A 31 -6.37 -10.09 -25.05
N GLN A 32 -7.30 -10.49 -25.92
CA GLN A 32 -8.70 -10.00 -25.88
C GLN A 32 -9.42 -10.37 -24.58
N LEU A 33 -8.99 -11.44 -23.91
CA LEU A 33 -9.55 -11.88 -22.63
C LEU A 33 -8.91 -11.21 -21.42
N THR A 34 -7.97 -10.28 -21.60
CA THR A 34 -7.30 -9.68 -20.45
C THR A 34 -8.24 -8.78 -19.66
N GLY A 35 -8.39 -9.08 -18.37
CA GLY A 35 -9.41 -8.49 -17.48
C GLY A 35 -10.58 -9.46 -17.21
N ASP A 36 -10.81 -10.44 -18.09
CA ASP A 36 -11.71 -11.56 -17.83
C ASP A 36 -10.96 -12.71 -17.16
N THR A 37 -10.64 -12.51 -15.87
CA THR A 37 -9.91 -13.48 -15.05
C THR A 37 -10.61 -14.83 -15.00
N ARG A 38 -11.95 -14.86 -15.03
CA ARG A 38 -12.71 -16.11 -14.93
C ARG A 38 -12.51 -16.98 -16.17
N THR A 39 -12.64 -16.38 -17.35
CA THR A 39 -12.45 -17.10 -18.63
C THR A 39 -10.98 -17.50 -18.82
N LEU A 40 -10.04 -16.61 -18.52
CA LEU A 40 -8.61 -16.91 -18.61
C LEU A 40 -8.20 -18.06 -17.67
N CYS A 41 -8.74 -18.11 -16.44
CA CYS A 41 -8.55 -19.23 -15.52
C CYS A 41 -9.15 -20.52 -16.08
N ALA A 42 -10.39 -20.49 -16.58
CA ALA A 42 -11.06 -21.67 -17.14
C ALA A 42 -10.29 -22.26 -18.33
N ILE A 43 -9.82 -21.41 -19.26
CA ILE A 43 -8.98 -21.84 -20.38
C ILE A 43 -7.65 -22.41 -19.88
N GLY A 44 -7.04 -21.79 -18.88
CA GLY A 44 -5.81 -22.28 -18.26
C GLY A 44 -5.95 -23.64 -17.58
N LEU A 45 -7.17 -24.05 -17.20
CA LEU A 45 -7.43 -25.37 -16.63
C LEU A 45 -7.65 -26.46 -17.69
N ALA A 46 -7.92 -26.08 -18.95
CA ALA A 46 -8.21 -27.05 -20.02
C ALA A 46 -6.99 -27.92 -20.36
N CYS A 47 -5.78 -27.34 -20.40
CA CYS A 47 -4.54 -28.10 -20.58
C CYS A 47 -3.31 -27.34 -20.07
N ARG A 48 -2.18 -28.05 -19.94
CA ARG A 48 -0.91 -27.48 -19.42
C ARG A 48 -0.36 -26.36 -20.31
N ASP A 49 -0.50 -26.47 -21.62
CA ASP A 49 0.01 -25.46 -22.56
C ASP A 49 -0.82 -24.18 -22.48
N PHE A 50 -2.15 -24.30 -22.42
CA PHE A 50 -3.03 -23.15 -22.19
C PHE A 50 -2.80 -22.53 -20.81
N ARG A 51 -2.50 -23.32 -19.78
CA ARG A 51 -2.08 -22.78 -18.49
C ARG A 51 -0.83 -21.91 -18.61
N ARG A 52 0.18 -22.37 -19.35
CA ARG A 52 1.42 -21.60 -19.55
C ARG A 52 1.15 -20.31 -20.32
N LEU A 53 0.30 -20.37 -21.35
CA LEU A 53 -0.06 -19.21 -22.17
C LEU A 53 -0.96 -18.21 -21.45
N SER A 54 -1.87 -18.64 -20.58
CA SER A 54 -2.83 -17.74 -19.92
C SER A 54 -2.20 -16.95 -18.77
N LEU A 55 -1.17 -17.51 -18.12
CA LEU A 55 -0.55 -16.91 -16.94
C LEU A 55 -0.04 -15.47 -17.14
N PRO A 56 0.69 -15.13 -18.22
CA PRO A 56 1.09 -13.74 -18.49
C PRO A 56 -0.08 -12.76 -18.55
N PHE A 57 -1.22 -13.17 -19.11
CA PHE A 57 -2.41 -12.34 -19.23
C PHE A 57 -3.17 -12.25 -17.91
N LEU A 58 -3.29 -13.36 -17.16
CA LEU A 58 -3.86 -13.39 -15.82
C LEU A 58 -3.08 -12.50 -14.84
N LEU A 59 -1.76 -12.45 -14.98
CA LEU A 59 -0.88 -11.69 -14.10
C LEU A 59 -0.67 -10.25 -14.56
N ARG A 60 -1.28 -9.82 -15.67
CA ARG A 60 -1.13 -8.44 -16.15
C ARG A 60 -1.70 -7.43 -15.15
N ASP A 61 -2.90 -7.73 -14.64
CA ASP A 61 -3.68 -6.87 -13.76
C ASP A 61 -4.00 -7.66 -12.47
N VAL A 62 -3.14 -7.51 -11.46
CA VAL A 62 -3.22 -8.28 -10.21
C VAL A 62 -3.83 -7.43 -9.12
N ASN A 63 -4.98 -7.87 -8.60
CA ASN A 63 -5.60 -7.30 -7.41
C ASN A 63 -5.63 -8.36 -6.31
N ILE A 64 -4.88 -8.15 -5.23
CA ILE A 64 -4.86 -8.97 -4.02
C ILE A 64 -4.91 -8.04 -2.80
N SER A 65 -5.94 -7.20 -2.79
CA SER A 65 -6.19 -6.25 -1.71
C SER A 65 -7.57 -6.40 -1.09
N SER A 66 -7.70 -5.81 0.10
CA SER A 66 -8.97 -5.60 0.81
C SER A 66 -9.34 -4.13 0.93
N HIS A 67 -8.38 -3.20 0.80
CA HIS A 67 -8.60 -1.77 1.05
C HIS A 67 -9.48 -1.07 0.00
N ASN A 68 -9.82 -1.78 -1.09
CA ASN A 68 -10.75 -1.32 -2.11
C ASN A 68 -12.10 -2.07 -2.06
N ASN A 69 -12.26 -3.07 -1.19
CA ASN A 69 -13.55 -3.73 -1.02
C ASN A 69 -14.52 -2.77 -0.33
N GLY A 70 -15.55 -2.34 -1.06
CA GLY A 70 -16.52 -1.33 -0.61
C GLY A 70 -16.29 0.09 -1.14
N ARG A 71 -15.18 0.36 -1.84
CA ARG A 71 -14.94 1.65 -2.52
C ARG A 71 -15.06 1.47 -4.03
N VAL A 72 -16.14 1.99 -4.61
CA VAL A 72 -16.31 2.10 -6.06
C VAL A 72 -15.48 3.30 -6.56
N PRO A 73 -14.63 3.17 -7.60
CA PRO A 73 -13.84 4.28 -8.15
C PRO A 73 -14.66 5.52 -8.54
N GLU A 74 -15.92 5.31 -8.89
CA GLU A 74 -16.91 6.33 -9.27
C GLU A 74 -17.46 7.10 -8.06
N HIS A 75 -17.22 6.61 -6.83
CA HIS A 75 -17.75 7.17 -5.58
C HIS A 75 -16.63 7.80 -4.72
N ASP A 76 -15.43 7.95 -5.28
CA ASP A 76 -14.29 8.66 -4.69
C ASP A 76 -14.57 10.15 -4.36
N ASN A 77 -15.71 10.67 -4.81
CA ASN A 77 -16.21 12.04 -4.57
C ASN A 77 -17.30 12.12 -3.49
N ILE A 78 -17.86 11.00 -3.05
CA ILE A 78 -18.83 10.96 -1.97
C ILE A 78 -18.03 10.82 -0.68
N MET A 79 -18.41 11.56 0.37
CA MET A 79 -17.98 11.32 1.76
C MET A 79 -18.50 9.94 2.21
N VAL A 80 -18.04 8.87 1.57
CA VAL A 80 -18.22 7.52 2.08
C VAL A 80 -17.39 7.53 3.35
N ARG A 81 -18.06 7.21 4.46
CA ARG A 81 -17.44 6.89 5.75
C ARG A 81 -16.14 6.22 5.39
N GLU A 82 -15.02 6.78 5.86
CA GLU A 82 -13.81 5.99 5.84
C GLU A 82 -14.23 4.72 6.56
N ALA A 83 -14.49 3.65 5.80
CA ALA A 83 -14.01 2.37 6.19
C ALA A 83 -12.52 2.67 6.34
N TYR A 84 -12.17 3.15 7.53
CA TYR A 84 -11.06 2.60 8.24
C TYR A 84 -11.17 1.14 7.85
N ALA A 85 -10.26 0.68 7.02
CA ALA A 85 -10.02 -0.74 6.90
C ALA A 85 -9.38 -1.18 8.24
N ASP A 86 -9.96 -0.69 9.34
CA ASP A 86 -9.94 -1.23 10.65
C ASP A 86 -10.41 -2.65 10.41
N TYR A 87 -9.45 -3.55 10.54
CA TYR A 87 -9.43 -4.84 11.22
C TYR A 87 -10.72 -5.64 11.43
N ASP A 88 -11.89 -5.03 11.30
CA ASP A 88 -13.16 -5.69 11.20
C ASP A 88 -13.10 -6.73 10.08
N GLY A 89 -13.29 -7.99 10.47
CA GLY A 89 -13.32 -9.13 9.57
C GLY A 89 -14.35 -8.96 8.46
N ASP A 90 -15.35 -8.10 8.69
CA ASP A 90 -16.40 -7.74 7.73
C ASP A 90 -15.87 -7.15 6.41
N TYR A 91 -14.69 -6.52 6.39
CA TYR A 91 -14.08 -5.95 5.18
C TYR A 91 -12.92 -6.77 4.59
N ARG A 92 -12.49 -7.83 5.30
CA ARG A 92 -11.39 -8.70 4.88
C ARG A 92 -11.94 -10.00 4.30
N PRO A 93 -11.75 -10.26 2.99
CA PRO A 93 -12.11 -11.57 2.45
C PRO A 93 -11.31 -12.66 3.16
N GLU A 94 -11.98 -13.72 3.63
CA GLU A 94 -11.34 -14.88 4.27
C GLU A 94 -10.23 -15.50 3.40
N ASN A 95 -10.31 -15.33 2.08
CA ASN A 95 -9.33 -15.84 1.13
C ASN A 95 -8.18 -14.87 0.81
N LEU A 96 -8.08 -13.70 1.45
CA LEU A 96 -7.04 -12.70 1.15
C LEU A 96 -5.64 -13.26 1.40
N VAL A 97 -5.35 -13.72 2.62
CA VAL A 97 -4.03 -14.27 2.99
C VAL A 97 -3.69 -15.49 2.13
N PRO A 98 -4.57 -16.51 1.96
CA PRO A 98 -4.32 -17.61 1.03
C PRO A 98 -3.98 -17.16 -0.40
N ARG A 99 -4.67 -16.14 -0.94
CA ARG A 99 -4.39 -15.60 -2.29
C ARG A 99 -3.03 -14.92 -2.37
N GLN A 100 -2.66 -14.15 -1.34
CA GLN A 100 -1.35 -13.51 -1.25
C GLN A 100 -0.23 -14.55 -1.25
N HIS A 101 -0.37 -15.58 -0.41
CA HIS A 101 0.56 -16.71 -0.37
C HIS A 101 0.65 -17.44 -1.71
N ALA A 102 -0.48 -17.77 -2.32
CA ALA A 102 -0.50 -18.48 -3.61
C ALA A 102 0.20 -17.66 -4.71
N PHE A 103 0.02 -16.33 -4.70
CA PHE A 103 0.71 -15.43 -5.63
C PHE A 103 2.21 -15.37 -5.38
N LEU A 104 2.63 -15.27 -4.12
CA LEU A 104 4.05 -15.28 -3.75
C LEU A 104 4.71 -16.60 -4.17
N HIS A 105 4.09 -17.74 -3.83
CA HIS A 105 4.56 -19.07 -4.24
C HIS A 105 4.67 -19.19 -5.77
N LEU A 106 3.68 -18.73 -6.52
CA LEU A 106 3.72 -18.76 -7.99
C LEU A 106 4.92 -17.99 -8.55
N LEU A 107 5.20 -16.79 -8.03
CA LEU A 107 6.31 -15.95 -8.48
C LEU A 107 7.67 -16.40 -7.95
N LYS A 108 7.71 -17.11 -6.83
CA LYS A 108 8.89 -17.82 -6.35
C LYS A 108 9.25 -18.98 -7.26
N ASP A 109 8.27 -19.80 -7.63
CA ASP A 109 8.45 -20.97 -8.51
C ASP A 109 8.72 -20.54 -9.96
N ARG A 110 8.12 -19.44 -10.40
CA ARG A 110 8.27 -18.91 -11.77
C ARG A 110 8.61 -17.42 -11.78
N PRO A 111 9.85 -17.04 -11.41
CA PRO A 111 10.29 -15.64 -11.30
C PRO A 111 10.05 -14.78 -12.53
N LYS A 112 10.17 -15.36 -13.74
CA LYS A 112 10.00 -14.64 -15.00
C LYS A 112 8.61 -14.01 -15.11
N LEU A 113 7.59 -14.60 -14.47
CA LEU A 113 6.22 -14.10 -14.53
C LEU A 113 6.05 -12.71 -13.91
N ALA A 114 6.92 -12.29 -13.00
CA ALA A 114 6.87 -10.96 -12.39
C ALA A 114 6.99 -9.82 -13.42
N HIS A 115 7.62 -10.07 -14.58
CA HIS A 115 7.77 -9.09 -15.66
C HIS A 115 6.46 -8.76 -16.38
N TYR A 116 5.45 -9.63 -16.27
CA TYR A 116 4.16 -9.43 -16.90
C TYR A 116 3.21 -8.57 -16.08
N VAL A 117 3.49 -8.37 -14.78
CA VAL A 117 2.68 -7.52 -13.90
C VAL A 117 2.78 -6.06 -14.35
N ARG A 118 1.64 -5.48 -14.73
CA ARG A 118 1.51 -4.07 -15.16
C ARG A 118 0.70 -3.24 -14.18
N ARG A 119 -0.32 -3.83 -13.56
CA ARG A 119 -1.06 -3.22 -12.46
C ARG A 119 -1.04 -4.11 -11.24
N PHE A 120 -0.81 -3.52 -10.08
CA PHE A 120 -0.75 -4.25 -8.83
C PHE A 120 -1.46 -3.50 -7.71
N THR A 121 -2.48 -4.14 -7.15
CA THR A 121 -3.21 -3.65 -5.98
C THR A 121 -2.99 -4.65 -4.85
N TRP A 122 -2.43 -4.19 -3.73
CA TRP A 122 -2.05 -5.07 -2.62
C TRP A 122 -2.33 -4.43 -1.26
N THR A 123 -2.90 -5.19 -0.33
CA THR A 123 -2.93 -4.82 1.09
C THR A 123 -1.87 -5.61 1.84
N LEU A 124 -0.89 -4.96 2.43
CA LEU A 124 0.02 -5.60 3.38
C LEU A 124 -0.75 -5.88 4.68
N VAL A 125 -1.09 -7.15 4.89
CA VAL A 125 -1.72 -7.65 6.13
C VAL A 125 -0.70 -8.51 6.86
N TRP A 126 -0.05 -7.94 7.87
CA TRP A 126 0.89 -8.64 8.74
C TRP A 126 0.26 -8.68 10.14
N GLY A 127 -0.18 -9.85 10.59
CA GLY A 127 -0.78 -9.97 11.93
C GLY A 127 -1.50 -11.29 12.20
N GLU A 128 -2.10 -11.92 11.18
CA GLU A 128 -2.87 -13.15 11.43
C GLU A 128 -1.98 -14.34 11.79
N ILE A 129 -0.72 -14.38 11.35
CA ILE A 129 0.15 -15.55 11.59
C ILE A 129 0.61 -15.62 13.04
N GLU A 130 1.01 -14.50 13.64
CA GLU A 130 1.38 -14.47 15.06
C GLU A 130 0.17 -14.76 15.95
N GLU A 131 -0.98 -14.18 15.64
CA GLU A 131 -2.22 -14.39 16.39
C GLU A 131 -2.77 -15.82 16.21
N LEU A 132 -2.74 -16.39 15.01
CA LEU A 132 -3.09 -17.80 14.78
C LEU A 132 -2.14 -18.71 15.56
N VAL A 133 -0.83 -18.51 15.43
CA VAL A 133 0.16 -19.41 16.04
C VAL A 133 0.11 -19.29 17.57
N ALA A 134 -0.10 -18.10 18.13
CA ALA A 134 -0.31 -17.87 19.56
C ALA A 134 -1.61 -18.51 20.07
N LYS A 135 -2.75 -18.33 19.36
CA LYS A 135 -4.04 -18.94 19.72
C LYS A 135 -4.00 -20.47 19.67
N THR A 136 -3.24 -21.05 18.74
CA THR A 136 -3.18 -22.51 18.56
C THR A 136 -2.25 -23.19 19.57
N SER A 137 -1.28 -22.46 20.13
CA SER A 137 -0.15 -23.09 20.81
C SER A 137 0.00 -22.71 22.28
N GLY A 138 -0.66 -21.64 22.76
CA GLY A 138 -0.70 -21.24 24.18
C GLY A 138 0.65 -20.94 24.86
N ASN A 139 1.77 -20.92 24.12
CA ASN A 139 3.13 -20.88 24.66
C ASN A 139 3.98 -19.79 24.00
N LYS A 140 4.93 -19.22 24.76
CA LYS A 140 5.84 -18.15 24.27
C LYS A 140 6.70 -18.56 23.07
N GLU A 141 7.03 -19.85 22.94
CA GLU A 141 7.80 -20.38 21.80
C GLU A 141 7.02 -20.30 20.47
N ALA A 142 5.70 -20.33 20.53
CA ALA A 142 4.84 -20.14 19.36
C ALA A 142 4.81 -18.69 18.88
N GLY A 143 4.95 -17.72 19.80
CA GLY A 143 5.17 -16.31 19.41
C GLY A 143 6.45 -16.15 18.57
N ALA A 144 7.56 -16.78 18.99
CA ALA A 144 8.82 -16.74 18.25
C ALA A 144 8.75 -17.46 16.90
N LEU A 145 8.00 -18.56 16.80
CA LEU A 145 7.75 -19.26 15.53
C LEU A 145 6.88 -18.42 14.59
N GLY A 146 5.80 -17.82 15.09
CA GLY A 146 4.96 -16.90 14.33
C GLY A 146 5.77 -15.73 13.77
N GLN A 147 6.64 -15.13 14.59
CA GLN A 147 7.56 -14.07 14.20
C GLN A 147 8.50 -14.51 13.07
N LYS A 148 9.11 -15.71 13.18
CA LYS A 148 10.01 -16.25 12.15
C LYS A 148 9.29 -16.56 10.83
N ILE A 149 8.05 -17.03 10.87
CA ILE A 149 7.23 -17.27 9.68
C ILE A 149 6.91 -15.94 8.99
N THR A 150 6.48 -14.94 9.75
CA THR A 150 6.24 -13.58 9.25
C THR A 150 7.49 -13.01 8.58
N GLN A 151 8.67 -13.12 9.20
CA GLN A 151 9.98 -12.74 8.60
C GLN A 151 10.23 -13.39 7.25
N SER A 152 10.00 -14.70 7.14
CA SER A 152 10.22 -15.42 5.89
C SER A 152 9.29 -14.94 4.78
N ILE A 153 8.03 -14.70 5.09
CA ILE A 153 7.03 -14.25 4.10
C ILE A 153 7.32 -12.83 3.65
N GLU A 154 7.78 -11.96 4.56
CA GLU A 154 8.19 -10.60 4.22
C GLU A 154 9.42 -10.56 3.32
N ALA A 155 10.47 -11.33 3.64
CA ALA A 155 11.67 -11.41 2.81
C ALA A 155 11.33 -11.92 1.41
N GLU A 156 10.45 -12.92 1.32
CA GLU A 156 9.94 -13.43 0.05
C GLU A 156 9.14 -12.38 -0.72
N THR A 157 8.26 -11.64 -0.03
CA THR A 157 7.47 -10.55 -0.59
C THR A 157 8.37 -9.46 -1.18
N ARG A 158 9.38 -9.00 -0.42
CA ARG A 158 10.35 -7.99 -0.88
C ARG A 158 11.10 -8.45 -2.13
N ASN A 159 11.59 -9.70 -2.15
CA ASN A 159 12.29 -10.27 -3.29
C ASN A 159 11.39 -10.43 -4.53
N ILE A 160 10.10 -10.69 -4.35
CA ILE A 160 9.15 -10.77 -5.45
C ILE A 160 8.80 -9.37 -5.97
N PHE A 161 8.57 -8.40 -5.07
CA PHE A 161 8.29 -7.01 -5.44
C PHE A 161 9.44 -6.39 -6.22
N SER A 162 10.69 -6.67 -5.84
CA SER A 162 11.87 -6.17 -6.56
C SER A 162 12.01 -6.72 -7.98
N ARG A 163 11.26 -7.77 -8.35
CA ARG A 163 11.24 -8.35 -9.70
C ARG A 163 10.14 -7.77 -10.59
N MET A 164 9.17 -7.04 -10.02
CA MET A 164 8.07 -6.41 -10.77
C MET A 164 8.50 -5.09 -11.39
N MET A 165 9.52 -5.15 -12.25
CA MET A 165 10.20 -3.97 -12.81
C MET A 165 9.38 -3.23 -13.86
N ASN A 166 8.32 -3.87 -14.36
CA ASN A 166 7.54 -3.48 -15.52
C ASN A 166 6.17 -2.87 -15.18
N MET A 167 5.91 -2.72 -13.88
CA MET A 167 4.66 -2.24 -13.32
C MET A 167 4.47 -0.74 -13.60
N ARG A 168 3.24 -0.36 -13.97
CA ARG A 168 2.85 1.01 -14.30
C ARG A 168 1.92 1.63 -13.27
N ASP A 169 1.06 0.80 -12.67
CA ASP A 169 0.04 1.21 -11.72
C ASP A 169 0.23 0.45 -10.40
N LEU A 170 0.47 1.18 -9.33
CA LEU A 170 0.68 0.63 -7.99
C LEU A 170 -0.34 1.24 -7.03
N ASP A 171 -1.16 0.37 -6.42
CA ASP A 171 -2.04 0.72 -5.32
C ASP A 171 -1.69 -0.15 -4.10
N LEU A 172 -0.94 0.43 -3.17
CA LEU A 172 -0.38 -0.29 -2.03
C LEU A 172 -0.90 0.30 -0.72
N ALA A 173 -1.65 -0.52 0.02
CA ALA A 173 -2.02 -0.23 1.39
C ALA A 173 -1.14 -1.01 2.36
N SER A 174 -0.82 -0.41 3.49
CA SER A 174 -0.31 -1.14 4.65
C SER A 174 -1.25 -0.92 5.84
N LEU A 175 -1.91 -2.00 6.26
CA LEU A 175 -3.00 -1.96 7.24
C LEU A 175 -2.66 -2.94 8.37
N HIS A 176 -1.83 -2.50 9.32
CA HIS A 176 -1.42 -3.31 10.47
C HIS A 176 -1.65 -2.56 11.78
N HIS A 177 -2.19 -3.26 12.78
CA HIS A 177 -2.42 -2.75 14.13
C HIS A 177 -1.22 -2.98 15.05
N VAL A 178 -0.15 -3.55 14.50
CA VAL A 178 0.87 -4.18 15.32
C VAL A 178 1.97 -3.18 15.63
N ALA A 179 1.79 -2.43 16.72
CA ALA A 179 2.87 -1.66 17.36
C ALA A 179 4.06 -2.53 17.84
N VAL A 180 4.00 -3.86 17.60
CA VAL A 180 4.84 -4.88 18.24
C VAL A 180 5.64 -5.73 17.22
N ALA A 181 5.26 -5.74 15.94
CA ALA A 181 5.94 -6.55 14.92
C ALA A 181 7.18 -5.81 14.40
N SER A 182 8.36 -6.18 14.92
CA SER A 182 9.67 -5.60 14.59
C SER A 182 10.14 -5.80 13.14
N ILE A 183 9.41 -6.58 12.36
CA ILE A 183 9.93 -7.22 11.15
C ILE A 183 9.66 -6.42 9.87
N VAL A 184 8.58 -5.63 9.88
CA VAL A 184 8.03 -4.85 8.74
C VAL A 184 8.99 -3.77 8.22
N ARG A 185 10.17 -3.60 8.84
CA ARG A 185 10.87 -2.32 8.86
C ARG A 185 12.34 -2.32 8.39
N ASP A 186 12.89 -3.41 7.85
CA ASP A 186 14.16 -3.25 7.10
C ASP A 186 13.92 -2.45 5.82
N ASN A 187 14.91 -1.65 5.42
CA ASN A 187 14.85 -0.88 4.18
C ASN A 187 14.96 -1.83 2.97
N PRO A 188 13.88 -2.04 2.19
CA PRO A 188 13.98 -2.87 1.02
C PRO A 188 14.84 -2.19 -0.06
N PRO A 189 15.39 -2.95 -1.03
CA PRO A 189 16.00 -2.36 -2.21
C PRO A 189 14.95 -1.55 -2.99
N LYS A 190 15.39 -0.71 -3.92
CA LYS A 190 14.51 0.07 -4.81
C LYS A 190 13.43 -0.81 -5.44
N LEU A 191 12.17 -0.44 -5.26
CA LEU A 191 11.01 -1.22 -5.74
C LEU A 191 10.28 -0.47 -6.84
N PHE A 192 9.80 -1.20 -7.85
CA PHE A 192 8.81 -0.70 -8.82
C PHE A 192 9.20 0.55 -9.63
N PRO A 193 10.39 0.57 -10.28
CA PRO A 193 10.91 1.78 -10.92
C PRO A 193 10.10 2.29 -12.12
N ALA A 194 9.31 1.45 -12.78
CA ALA A 194 8.54 1.83 -13.97
C ALA A 194 7.16 2.44 -13.68
N VAL A 195 6.79 2.60 -12.41
CA VAL A 195 5.49 3.10 -11.97
C VAL A 195 5.26 4.53 -12.45
N THR A 196 4.09 4.76 -13.03
CA THR A 196 3.62 6.06 -13.51
C THR A 196 2.33 6.50 -12.82
N GLU A 197 1.59 5.57 -12.22
CA GLU A 197 0.43 5.84 -11.37
C GLU A 197 0.65 5.19 -10.01
N LEU A 198 0.68 6.00 -8.94
CA LEU A 198 0.98 5.55 -7.60
C LEU A 198 -0.11 5.98 -6.63
N ARG A 199 -0.63 5.03 -5.86
CA ARG A 199 -1.43 5.25 -4.66
C ARG A 199 -0.80 4.54 -3.47
N LEU A 200 -0.60 5.30 -2.40
CA LEU A 200 -0.11 4.79 -1.11
C LEU A 200 -1.11 5.19 -0.02
N LEU A 201 -1.47 4.25 0.85
CA LEU A 201 -2.39 4.46 1.97
C LEU A 201 -2.08 3.60 3.19
N GLY A 202 -2.69 3.96 4.32
CA GLY A 202 -2.56 3.25 5.59
C GLY A 202 -1.29 3.62 6.35
N TRP A 203 -0.87 2.75 7.26
CA TRP A 203 0.32 2.92 8.08
C TRP A 203 1.49 2.27 7.37
N MET A 204 2.50 3.02 6.99
CA MET A 204 3.64 2.49 6.24
C MET A 204 4.96 2.89 6.89
N HIS A 205 5.92 1.97 6.86
CA HIS A 205 7.25 2.22 7.35
C HIS A 205 8.03 3.12 6.39
N ARG A 206 8.78 4.08 6.94
CA ARG A 206 9.67 4.99 6.22
C ARG A 206 10.54 4.31 5.15
N GLY A 207 11.10 3.16 5.49
CA GLY A 207 11.96 2.39 4.59
C GLY A 207 11.26 1.91 3.33
N LEU A 208 10.04 1.39 3.47
CA LEU A 208 9.26 0.88 2.35
C LEU A 208 8.86 1.99 1.39
N ALA A 209 8.26 3.08 1.90
CA ALA A 209 7.89 4.18 1.01
C ALA A 209 9.13 4.89 0.44
N THR A 210 10.25 4.99 1.17
CA THR A 210 11.52 5.46 0.60
C THR A 210 11.98 4.59 -0.57
N ALA A 211 11.94 3.26 -0.43
CA ALA A 211 12.34 2.33 -1.48
C ALA A 211 11.46 2.43 -2.74
N ILE A 212 10.16 2.71 -2.58
CA ILE A 212 9.23 2.94 -3.68
C ILE A 212 9.53 4.30 -4.33
N ILE A 213 9.46 5.39 -3.56
CA ILE A 213 9.56 6.76 -4.08
C ILE A 213 10.91 7.05 -4.74
N THR A 214 12.01 6.58 -4.14
CA THR A 214 13.35 6.81 -4.69
C THR A 214 13.67 5.96 -5.93
N ALA A 215 12.91 4.88 -6.15
CA ALA A 215 13.03 4.06 -7.35
C ALA A 215 12.33 4.67 -8.57
N LEU A 216 11.30 5.49 -8.36
CA LEU A 216 10.54 6.11 -9.44
C LEU A 216 11.42 6.99 -10.32
N ASP A 217 10.98 7.16 -11.57
CA ASP A 217 11.31 8.33 -12.39
C ASP A 217 10.17 9.37 -12.28
N PRO A 218 10.33 10.45 -11.49
CA PRO A 218 9.33 11.51 -11.32
C PRO A 218 8.99 12.23 -12.60
N LYS A 219 9.85 12.16 -13.63
CA LYS A 219 9.53 12.70 -14.96
C LYS A 219 8.48 11.87 -15.68
N GLN A 220 8.28 10.61 -15.28
CA GLN A 220 7.28 9.71 -15.86
C GLN A 220 6.03 9.56 -14.97
N LEU A 221 6.06 10.08 -13.74
CA LEU A 221 4.92 10.01 -12.83
C LEU A 221 3.77 10.89 -13.36
N ILE A 222 2.63 10.26 -13.65
CA ILE A 222 1.42 10.88 -14.20
C ILE A 222 0.39 11.13 -13.10
N ARG A 223 0.23 10.17 -12.19
CA ARG A 223 -0.77 10.22 -11.12
C ARG A 223 -0.13 9.87 -9.79
N PHE A 224 -0.36 10.70 -8.79
CA PHE A 224 0.04 10.46 -7.41
C PHE A 224 -1.16 10.64 -6.48
N ARG A 225 -1.46 9.61 -5.69
CA ARG A 225 -2.51 9.61 -4.67
C ARG A 225 -1.89 9.28 -3.32
N PHE A 226 -1.88 10.27 -2.45
CA PHE A 226 -1.53 10.11 -1.05
C PHE A 226 -2.84 10.02 -0.28
N ASP A 227 -3.26 8.82 0.12
CA ASP A 227 -4.61 8.57 0.61
C ASP A 227 -4.60 8.20 2.09
N CYS A 228 -4.49 9.20 2.98
CA CYS A 228 -4.33 9.02 4.42
C CYS A 228 -3.10 8.16 4.79
N LEU A 229 -1.98 8.33 4.09
CA LEU A 229 -0.75 7.62 4.40
C LEU A 229 -0.11 8.16 5.70
N GLN A 230 0.10 7.26 6.65
CA GLN A 230 0.65 7.53 7.98
C GLN A 230 2.00 6.83 8.13
N GLU A 231 2.90 7.47 8.86
CA GLU A 231 4.19 6.96 9.28
C GLU A 231 4.03 6.08 10.52
N GLU A 232 4.66 4.92 10.51
CA GLU A 232 4.61 3.91 11.58
C GLU A 232 5.40 4.27 12.87
N GLY A 233 6.20 5.33 12.82
CA GLY A 233 7.11 5.74 13.90
C GLY A 233 8.33 4.82 14.09
N SER A 234 9.42 5.34 14.62
CA SER A 234 10.64 4.58 14.92
C SER A 234 11.48 5.19 16.05
N MET A 235 12.16 4.34 16.79
CA MET A 235 13.17 4.69 17.78
C MET A 235 14.51 5.01 17.09
N PRO A 236 15.48 5.65 17.79
CA PRO A 236 16.87 5.68 17.35
C PRO A 236 17.36 4.26 17.05
N GLY A 237 18.04 4.07 15.92
CA GLY A 237 18.42 2.76 15.40
C GLY A 237 17.37 2.11 14.48
N GLY A 238 16.19 2.72 14.32
CA GLY A 238 15.17 2.28 13.38
C GLY A 238 14.20 1.22 13.89
N SER A 239 14.31 0.79 15.15
CA SER A 239 13.35 -0.16 15.74
C SER A 239 11.95 0.47 15.89
N PRO A 240 10.87 -0.32 15.95
CA PRO A 240 9.53 0.21 16.12
C PRO A 240 9.38 1.09 17.36
N MET A 241 8.62 2.17 17.22
CA MET A 241 8.15 2.96 18.36
C MET A 241 6.87 2.33 18.90
N HIS A 242 6.88 1.91 20.17
CA HIS A 242 5.68 1.44 20.86
C HIS A 242 4.72 2.61 21.11
N PHE A 243 3.41 2.33 21.14
CA PHE A 243 2.38 3.34 21.38
C PHE A 243 2.58 4.09 22.70
N GLU A 244 2.91 3.39 23.79
CA GLU A 244 3.20 3.99 25.11
C GLU A 244 4.34 5.00 25.03
N VAL A 245 5.41 4.67 24.30
CA VAL A 245 6.55 5.57 24.07
C VAL A 245 6.14 6.78 23.24
N ALA A 246 5.30 6.58 22.22
CA ALA A 246 4.76 7.67 21.41
C ALA A 246 3.89 8.60 22.28
N GLU A 247 3.03 8.06 23.12
CA GLU A 247 2.14 8.83 24.01
C GLU A 247 2.93 9.62 25.08
N ASP A 248 3.88 8.97 25.75
CA ASP A 248 4.71 9.57 26.80
C ASP A 248 5.55 10.73 26.27
N HIS A 249 6.06 10.61 25.03
CA HIS A 249 6.94 11.61 24.43
C HIS A 249 6.22 12.60 23.49
N ALA A 250 5.02 12.30 23.01
CA ALA A 250 4.17 13.24 22.27
C ALA A 250 3.41 14.22 23.19
N GLY A 251 3.61 14.13 24.51
CA GLY A 251 2.92 14.88 25.55
C GLY A 251 2.85 16.42 25.39
N PRO A 252 2.19 17.12 26.33
CA PRO A 252 1.69 18.50 26.18
C PRO A 252 2.71 19.58 25.79
N ALA A 253 4.01 19.30 25.89
CA ALA A 253 5.09 20.21 25.55
C ALA A 253 5.34 20.34 24.03
N VAL A 254 5.17 19.25 23.25
CA VAL A 254 5.31 19.26 21.79
C VAL A 254 4.06 19.81 21.10
N THR A 255 2.90 19.66 21.74
CA THR A 255 1.58 20.06 21.21
C THR A 255 1.22 21.52 21.48
N ARG A 256 1.85 22.24 22.42
CA ARG A 256 1.34 23.55 22.88
C ARG A 256 2.04 24.81 22.41
N ARG A 257 3.29 24.81 21.91
CA ARG A 257 3.99 26.10 21.65
C ARG A 257 4.97 26.18 20.47
N GLU A 258 5.28 25.09 19.78
CA GLU A 258 6.25 25.13 18.68
C GLU A 258 5.59 24.76 17.35
N THR A 259 5.11 25.77 16.62
CA THR A 259 4.66 25.67 15.22
C THR A 259 5.82 25.49 14.23
N THR A 260 7.02 25.16 14.72
CA THR A 260 8.20 24.96 13.88
C THR A 260 8.09 23.64 13.14
N LYS A 261 7.97 23.73 11.80
CA LYS A 261 8.10 22.59 10.89
C LYS A 261 9.35 21.76 11.20
N VAL A 262 9.34 20.49 10.80
CA VAL A 262 10.53 19.64 10.81
C VAL A 262 11.59 20.27 9.90
N ASP A 263 12.62 20.84 10.53
CA ASP A 263 13.73 21.48 9.84
C ASP A 263 14.66 20.45 9.17
N GLU A 264 15.61 20.96 8.39
CA GLU A 264 16.53 20.12 7.62
C GLU A 264 17.46 19.29 8.54
N LYS A 265 17.85 19.84 9.69
CA LYS A 265 18.72 19.15 10.64
C LYS A 265 17.99 17.98 11.27
N LEU A 266 16.77 18.18 11.75
CA LEU A 266 15.91 17.15 12.33
C LEU A 266 15.62 16.06 11.30
N PHE A 267 15.33 16.45 10.06
CA PHE A 267 15.13 15.51 8.95
C PHE A 267 16.37 14.64 8.68
N GLN A 268 17.56 15.23 8.60
CA GLN A 268 18.81 14.49 8.38
C GLN A 268 19.10 13.53 9.54
N CYS A 269 18.87 13.96 10.79
CA CYS A 269 19.02 13.09 11.95
C CYS A 269 18.02 11.92 11.93
N GLN A 270 16.76 12.15 11.54
CA GLN A 270 15.76 11.09 11.39
C GLN A 270 16.13 10.12 10.25
N GLN A 271 16.65 10.61 9.12
CA GLN A 271 17.13 9.76 8.03
C GLN A 271 18.32 8.89 8.44
N ALA A 272 19.24 9.44 9.21
CA ALA A 272 20.38 8.70 9.74
C ALA A 272 19.98 7.67 10.81
N GLY A 273 18.71 7.64 11.23
CA GLY A 273 18.23 6.80 12.32
C GLY A 273 18.79 7.20 13.69
N GLY A 274 19.34 8.41 13.84
CA GLY A 274 19.98 8.86 15.08
C GLY A 274 19.00 9.34 16.15
N ILE A 275 17.73 9.54 15.79
CA ILE A 275 16.68 10.10 16.65
C ILE A 275 15.32 9.46 16.37
N PHE A 276 14.36 9.75 17.24
CA PHE A 276 12.97 9.32 17.10
C PHE A 276 12.30 9.89 15.84
N THR A 277 11.48 9.05 15.21
CA THR A 277 10.44 9.45 14.27
C THR A 277 9.10 9.14 14.92
N PHE A 278 8.28 10.16 15.19
CA PHE A 278 6.96 9.95 15.75
C PHE A 278 5.96 9.50 14.68
N PRO A 279 4.99 8.64 15.02
CA PRO A 279 3.90 8.30 14.12
C PRO A 279 3.08 9.55 13.73
N GLY A 280 2.43 9.48 12.57
CA GLY A 280 1.57 10.57 12.08
C GLY A 280 1.57 10.73 10.56
N PRO A 281 1.07 11.84 10.01
CA PRO A 281 1.00 12.02 8.56
C PRO A 281 2.37 11.88 7.88
N MET A 282 2.43 11.07 6.82
CA MET A 282 3.70 10.73 6.16
C MET A 282 4.18 11.84 5.20
N TRP A 283 4.63 12.98 5.75
CA TRP A 283 5.11 14.12 4.96
C TRP A 283 6.41 13.85 4.18
N TYR A 284 7.27 12.94 4.66
CA TYR A 284 8.59 12.74 4.04
C TYR A 284 8.49 12.18 2.61
N THR A 285 7.47 11.36 2.31
CA THR A 285 7.23 10.81 0.97
C THR A 285 7.00 11.95 -0.04
N ILE A 286 6.26 12.98 0.38
CA ILE A 286 6.07 14.20 -0.41
C ILE A 286 7.40 14.95 -0.57
N ARG A 287 8.18 15.09 0.52
CA ARG A 287 9.51 15.72 0.48
C ARG A 287 10.43 15.06 -0.54
N LEU A 288 10.49 13.73 -0.54
CA LEU A 288 11.30 12.96 -1.48
C LEU A 288 10.85 13.18 -2.93
N LEU A 289 9.54 13.17 -3.19
CA LEU A 289 9.00 13.42 -4.52
C LEU A 289 9.31 14.84 -5.02
N ARG A 290 9.08 15.87 -4.19
CA ARG A 290 9.32 17.27 -4.58
C ARG A 290 10.79 17.62 -4.73
N SER A 291 11.72 16.77 -4.28
CA SER A 291 13.15 17.01 -4.47
C SER A 291 13.60 16.82 -5.94
N ARG A 292 12.69 16.34 -6.81
CA ARG A 292 12.97 15.97 -8.20
C ARG A 292 11.93 16.57 -9.16
N PRO A 293 12.28 16.86 -10.43
CA PRO A 293 11.35 17.46 -11.38
C PRO A 293 10.15 16.57 -11.73
N LEU A 294 8.94 17.11 -11.59
CA LEU A 294 7.66 16.44 -11.86
C LEU A 294 7.10 16.81 -13.24
N ALA A 295 7.82 16.47 -14.30
CA ALA A 295 7.55 16.95 -15.66
C ALA A 295 6.23 16.46 -16.29
N ARG A 296 5.59 15.42 -15.73
CA ARG A 296 4.37 14.79 -16.29
C ARG A 296 3.26 14.62 -15.27
N LEU A 297 3.42 15.12 -14.04
CA LEU A 297 2.41 14.92 -13.00
C LEU A 297 1.14 15.69 -13.35
N ALA A 298 0.10 14.95 -13.74
CA ALA A 298 -1.17 15.50 -14.21
C ALA A 298 -2.28 15.38 -13.15
N HIS A 299 -2.23 14.34 -12.32
CA HIS A 299 -3.28 14.08 -11.34
C HIS A 299 -2.68 13.93 -9.94
N LEU A 300 -3.06 14.84 -9.03
CA LEU A 300 -2.63 14.81 -7.64
C LEU A 300 -3.85 14.73 -6.71
N LYS A 301 -3.88 13.70 -5.87
CA LYS A 301 -4.86 13.57 -4.77
C LYS A 301 -4.09 13.48 -3.46
N ILE A 302 -4.38 14.38 -2.52
CA ILE A 302 -3.84 14.36 -1.17
C ILE A 302 -5.01 14.30 -0.20
N LYS A 303 -5.15 13.17 0.47
CA LYS A 303 -6.08 12.97 1.57
C LYS A 303 -5.30 12.97 2.87
N LEU A 304 -5.63 13.92 3.74
CA LEU A 304 -5.02 14.06 5.06
C LEU A 304 -5.83 13.25 6.07
N PRO A 305 -5.17 12.43 6.92
CA PRO A 305 -5.86 11.71 7.98
C PRO A 305 -6.44 12.68 9.02
N VAL A 306 -7.41 12.19 9.78
CA VAL A 306 -7.98 12.90 10.93
C VAL A 306 -6.87 13.22 11.94
N CYS A 307 -6.85 14.45 12.46
CA CYS A 307 -5.84 14.87 13.43
C CYS A 307 -6.18 14.33 14.82
N GLU A 308 -5.52 13.27 15.26
CA GLU A 308 -5.57 12.85 16.66
C GLU A 308 -4.71 13.77 17.54
N MET A 309 -5.19 14.08 18.75
CA MET A 309 -4.51 14.97 19.71
C MET A 309 -3.17 14.43 20.24
N SER A 310 -2.84 13.16 19.95
CA SER A 310 -1.58 12.49 20.24
C SER A 310 -0.49 12.74 19.18
N LEU A 311 -0.80 13.46 18.10
CA LEU A 311 0.13 13.68 16.99
C LEU A 311 1.11 14.83 17.26
N ASP A 312 2.37 14.62 16.87
CA ASP A 312 3.36 15.70 16.76
C ASP A 312 2.89 16.73 15.72
N VAL A 313 2.43 17.90 16.19
CA VAL A 313 1.88 18.99 15.36
C VAL A 313 2.85 19.45 14.27
N ARG A 314 4.16 19.26 14.47
CA ARG A 314 5.18 19.58 13.46
C ARG A 314 5.04 18.71 12.22
N ASN A 315 4.58 17.45 12.36
CA ASN A 315 4.32 16.56 11.22
C ASN A 315 3.19 17.11 10.33
N LEU A 316 2.13 17.67 10.94
CA LEU A 316 1.02 18.28 10.20
C LEU A 316 1.48 19.54 9.46
N HIS A 317 2.14 20.47 10.16
CA HIS A 317 2.67 21.68 9.54
C HIS A 317 3.64 21.36 8.40
N THR A 318 4.53 20.37 8.61
CA THR A 318 5.46 19.91 7.58
C THR A 318 4.70 19.32 6.41
N MET A 319 3.71 18.45 6.64
CA MET A 319 2.88 17.87 5.58
C MET A 319 2.25 18.94 4.68
N PHE A 320 1.65 19.98 5.26
CA PHE A 320 1.06 21.09 4.50
C PHE A 320 2.08 21.84 3.66
N GLU A 321 3.24 22.18 4.24
CA GLU A 321 4.30 22.89 3.52
C GLU A 321 4.87 22.05 2.38
N GLU A 322 5.15 20.77 2.63
CA GLU A 322 5.66 19.85 1.62
C GLU A 322 4.64 19.63 0.49
N ALA A 323 3.36 19.50 0.82
CA ALA A 323 2.28 19.40 -0.16
C ALA A 323 2.13 20.68 -1.00
N LYS A 324 2.21 21.86 -0.37
CA LYS A 324 2.20 23.15 -1.06
C LYS A 324 3.33 23.24 -2.08
N GLU A 325 4.56 22.92 -1.67
CA GLU A 325 5.73 22.96 -2.57
C GLU A 325 5.60 21.94 -3.72
N LEU A 326 5.07 20.73 -3.44
CA LEU A 326 4.79 19.74 -4.48
C LEU A 326 3.80 20.27 -5.52
N ILE A 327 2.69 20.89 -5.07
CA ILE A 327 1.67 21.49 -5.95
C ILE A 327 2.28 22.60 -6.79
N LEU A 328 3.06 23.50 -6.18
CA LEU A 328 3.73 24.59 -6.88
C LEU A 328 4.72 24.07 -7.93
N MET A 329 5.42 22.98 -7.65
CA MET A 329 6.32 22.33 -8.60
C MET A 329 5.59 21.73 -9.81
N ALA A 330 4.44 21.08 -9.57
CA ALA A 330 3.65 20.44 -10.61
C ALA A 330 2.62 21.36 -11.29
N ARG A 331 2.51 22.63 -10.87
CA ARG A 331 1.45 23.58 -11.30
C ARG A 331 1.23 23.71 -12.81
N ARG A 332 2.28 23.50 -13.61
CA ARG A 332 2.22 23.64 -15.08
C ARG A 332 1.70 22.39 -15.78
N THR A 333 1.73 21.24 -15.12
CA THR A 333 1.37 19.94 -15.68
C THR A 333 0.10 19.38 -15.06
N LEU A 334 -0.30 19.88 -13.89
CA LEU A 334 -1.50 19.47 -13.17
C LEU A 334 -2.77 19.77 -13.98
N ILE A 335 -3.53 18.72 -14.23
CA ILE A 335 -4.87 18.73 -14.82
C ILE A 335 -5.93 18.64 -13.71
N SER A 336 -5.69 17.83 -12.68
CA SER A 336 -6.59 17.69 -11.54
C SER A 336 -5.84 17.72 -10.21
N LEU A 337 -6.34 18.52 -9.27
CA LEU A 337 -5.91 18.57 -7.88
C LEU A 337 -7.09 18.27 -6.98
N GLN A 338 -6.95 17.28 -6.10
CA GLN A 338 -7.91 16.99 -5.04
C GLN A 338 -7.19 17.05 -3.70
N ILE A 339 -7.68 17.90 -2.80
CA ILE A 339 -7.23 17.94 -1.41
C ILE A 339 -8.44 17.61 -0.56
N ILE A 340 -8.33 16.54 0.21
CA ILE A 340 -9.38 16.07 1.11
C ILE A 340 -8.80 16.13 2.51
N VAL A 341 -9.48 16.83 3.41
CA VAL A 341 -9.09 16.94 4.81
C VAL A 341 -10.05 16.06 5.60
N GLY A 342 -9.55 15.05 6.31
CA GLY A 342 -10.37 14.22 7.18
C GLY A 342 -11.05 15.07 8.26
N GLU A 343 -12.34 14.84 8.49
CA GLU A 343 -13.10 15.47 9.57
C GLU A 343 -12.84 14.71 10.88
N LEU A 344 -12.70 15.44 11.99
CA LEU A 344 -12.60 14.86 13.33
C LEU A 344 -13.76 13.89 13.58
N GLU A 345 -13.44 12.71 14.11
CA GLU A 345 -14.44 11.70 14.52
C GLU A 345 -15.48 12.29 15.49
N GLU A 346 -15.10 13.33 16.24
CA GLU A 346 -15.93 14.14 17.14
C GLU A 346 -17.09 14.87 16.44
N ALA A 347 -17.02 15.11 15.13
CA ALA A 347 -18.10 15.70 14.34
C ALA A 347 -19.28 14.72 14.13
N TYR A 348 -19.01 13.41 14.23
CA TYR A 348 -20.00 12.35 14.05
C TYR A 348 -20.35 11.62 15.36
N TYR A 349 -19.46 11.70 16.36
CA TYR A 349 -19.64 11.14 17.70
C TYR A 349 -19.36 12.21 18.75
N PRO A 350 -20.35 13.01 19.18
CA PRO A 350 -20.20 13.81 20.39
C PRO A 350 -19.83 12.86 21.53
N ARG A 351 -18.69 13.11 22.17
CA ARG A 351 -18.20 12.31 23.32
C ARG A 351 -19.37 12.11 24.28
N PRO A 352 -19.74 10.88 24.65
CA PRO A 352 -20.71 10.68 25.70
C PRO A 352 -20.10 11.27 26.97
N SER A 353 -20.65 12.40 27.41
CA SER A 353 -20.33 12.97 28.72
C SER A 353 -20.70 11.93 29.77
N SER A 354 -19.68 11.28 30.34
CA SER A 354 -19.72 10.58 31.62
C SER A 354 -21.05 9.88 31.95
N GLY A 355 -21.20 8.61 31.55
CA GLY A 355 -22.38 7.83 31.95
C GLY A 355 -22.28 6.34 31.61
N CYS A 356 -21.92 5.54 32.61
CA CYS A 356 -22.27 4.13 32.83
C CYS A 356 -22.42 3.20 31.60
N GLY A 357 -21.49 2.24 31.50
CA GLY A 357 -21.50 1.16 30.51
C GLY A 357 -22.74 0.29 30.60
N THR A 358 -23.58 0.32 29.56
CA THR A 358 -24.44 -0.74 29.00
C THR A 358 -25.59 -0.18 28.12
N CYS A 359 -25.82 1.15 28.06
CA CYS A 359 -27.09 1.71 27.56
C CYS A 359 -27.09 2.51 26.24
N SER A 360 -26.01 2.61 25.46
CA SER A 360 -26.05 3.38 24.18
C SER A 360 -25.93 2.51 22.93
N TYR A 361 -26.73 1.44 22.93
CA TYR A 361 -27.44 0.81 21.81
C TYR A 361 -27.19 1.45 20.42
N ARG A 362 -26.63 0.69 19.45
CA ARG A 362 -27.43 0.07 18.36
C ARG A 362 -28.72 0.85 18.04
N ARG A 363 -28.85 1.36 16.81
CA ARG A 363 -30.05 1.92 16.14
C ARG A 363 -30.12 3.45 16.08
N SER A 364 -29.57 4.02 15.02
CA SER A 364 -30.28 5.02 14.21
C SER A 364 -29.44 5.42 12.99
N GLN A 365 -29.53 4.60 11.93
CA GLN A 365 -29.61 5.20 10.61
C GLN A 365 -30.87 6.07 10.54
N PRO A 366 -30.86 7.10 9.69
CA PRO A 366 -31.55 6.90 8.43
C PRO A 366 -30.68 7.25 7.22
N TRP A 367 -30.75 6.35 6.24
CA TRP A 367 -30.53 6.65 4.83
C TRP A 367 -31.37 7.86 4.43
N TYR A 368 -30.82 8.78 3.65
CA TYR A 368 -31.62 9.65 2.80
C TYR A 368 -30.97 9.79 1.41
N THR A 369 -31.75 9.26 0.45
CA THR A 369 -31.89 9.54 -1.00
C THR A 369 -30.69 10.00 -1.81
#